data_AF-A0A9Q3FCL2-F1
#
_entry.id   AF-A0A9Q3FCL2-F1
#
_cell.length_a   1.000
_cell.length_b   1.000
_cell.length_c   1.000
_cell.angle_alpha   90.00
_cell.angle_beta   90.00
_cell.angle_gamma   90.00
#
_symmetry.space_group_name_H-M   'P 1'
#
loop_
_entity.id
_entity.type
_entity.pdbx_description
1 polymer ?
#
loop_
_entity_poly.entity_id
_entity_poly.type
_entity_poly.pdbx_seq_one_letter_code
_entity_poly.pdbx_strand_id
1 'polypeptide(L)'
;MVVYIDDIIIYSETWEDHVQDIDIVLSKCTPINLKIELKKCNFGQQELLALGHEVSGLRLEIDRNKVGEVLQKPLPKSIKEMQYFLGLASYYRNHNKNFAHTT
;
A
#
# COMPACT_ATOMS: atom_id res chain seq x y z
N MET A 1 11.69 -2.84 -0.57
CA MET A 1 11.36 -2.64 0.86
C MET A 1 10.67 -1.29 1.02
N VAL A 2 9.45 -1.30 1.56
CA VAL A 2 8.73 -0.08 1.95
C VAL A 2 8.53 -0.15 3.46
N VAL A 3 8.95 0.90 4.17
CA VAL A 3 8.81 1.00 5.63
C VAL A 3 7.79 2.09 5.92
N TYR A 4 6.67 1.71 6.53
CA TYR A 4 5.76 2.65 7.18
C TYR A 4 5.98 2.58 8.68
N ILE A 5 5.59 3.64 9.40
CA ILE A 5 5.94 3.85 10.82
C ILE A 5 5.68 2.61 11.70
N ASP A 6 4.65 1.82 11.39
CA ASP A 6 4.27 0.62 12.16
C ASP A 6 4.33 -0.71 11.38
N ASP A 7 4.42 -0.68 10.04
CA ASP A 7 4.36 -1.86 9.17
C ASP A 7 5.62 -2.02 8.33
N ILE A 8 6.22 -3.21 8.36
CA ILE A 8 7.36 -3.59 7.50
C ILE A 8 6.85 -4.47 6.36
N ILE A 9 6.98 -3.99 5.13
CA ILE A 9 6.58 -4.73 3.93
C ILE A 9 7.83 -5.23 3.19
N ILE A 10 7.94 -6.55 3.10
CA ILE A 10 9.01 -7.28 2.41
C ILE A 10 8.42 -7.92 1.16
N TYR A 11 9.07 -7.70 0.01
CA TYR A 11 8.70 -8.31 -1.26
C TYR A 11 9.99 -8.66 -2.01
N SER A 12 9.98 -9.81 -2.68
CA SER A 12 11.14 -10.39 -3.35
C SER A 12 10.65 -11.16 -4.59
N GLU A 13 11.51 -11.34 -5.59
CA GLU A 13 11.11 -11.98 -6.86
C GLU A 13 11.00 -13.50 -6.74
N THR A 14 11.86 -14.12 -5.92
CA THR A 14 11.90 -15.56 -5.69
C THR A 14 11.63 -15.88 -4.22
N TRP A 15 11.26 -17.13 -3.94
CA TRP A 15 11.05 -17.58 -2.56
C TRP A 15 12.36 -17.60 -1.77
N GLU A 16 13.45 -18.01 -2.42
CA GLU A 16 14.78 -18.08 -1.85
C GLU A 16 15.25 -16.68 -1.41
N ASP A 17 15.11 -15.68 -2.27
CA ASP A 17 15.41 -14.29 -1.94
C ASP A 17 14.49 -13.79 -0.83
N HIS A 18 13.21 -14.18 -0.83
CA HIS A 18 12.26 -13.76 0.19
C HIS A 18 12.62 -14.25 1.59
N VAL A 19 13.05 -15.50 1.71
CA VAL A 19 13.52 -16.06 2.98
C VAL A 19 14.77 -15.31 3.46
N GLN A 20 15.69 -15.00 2.55
CA GLN A 20 16.89 -14.24 2.89
C GLN A 20 16.56 -12.79 3.32
N ASP A 21 15.64 -12.13 2.64
CA ASP A 21 15.23 -10.76 2.98
C ASP A 21 14.55 -10.71 4.36
N ILE A 22 13.70 -11.70 4.68
CA ILE A 22 13.09 -11.82 6.01
C ILE A 22 14.18 -11.96 7.09
N ASP A 23 15.17 -12.84 6.87
CA ASP A 23 16.25 -13.05 7.83
C ASP A 23 17.06 -11.77 8.07
N ILE A 24 17.37 -11.01 7.02
CA ILE A 24 18.07 -9.72 7.12
C ILE A 24 17.26 -8.72 7.94
N VAL A 25 15.94 -8.63 7.70
CA VAL A 25 15.07 -7.69 8.43
C VAL A 25 15.00 -8.07 9.91
N LEU A 26 14.70 -9.33 10.23
CA LEU A 26 14.60 -9.80 11.62
C LEU A 26 15.93 -9.66 12.37
N SER A 27 17.05 -9.93 11.70
CA SER A 27 18.40 -9.74 12.23
C SER A 27 18.70 -8.29 12.58
N LYS A 28 18.13 -7.32 11.85
CA LYS A 28 18.24 -5.88 12.15
C LYS A 28 17.27 -5.41 13.24
N CYS A 29 16.10 -6.05 13.37
CA CYS A 29 15.12 -5.73 14.41
C CYS A 29 15.58 -6.16 15.81
N THR A 30 16.31 -7.28 15.89
CA THR A 30 16.81 -7.85 17.15
C THR A 30 17.68 -6.89 17.98
N PRO A 31 18.75 -6.26 17.45
CA PRO A 31 19.64 -5.39 18.24
C PRO A 31 18.97 -4.10 18.74
N ILE A 32 17.92 -3.62 18.06
CA ILE A 32 17.16 -2.43 18.48
C ILE A 32 15.98 -2.77 19.39
N ASN A 33 15.86 -4.03 19.82
CA ASN A 33 14.78 -4.53 20.67
C ASN A 33 13.38 -4.22 20.12
N LEU A 34 13.24 -4.24 18.78
CA LEU A 34 11.95 -4.06 18.13
C LEU A 34 11.10 -5.30 18.35
N LYS A 35 9.91 -5.13 18.94
CA LYS A 35 8.98 -6.23 19.21
C LYS A 35 8.02 -6.40 18.04
N ILE A 36 8.03 -7.59 17.45
CA ILE A 36 7.14 -7.97 16.36
C ILE A 36 6.04 -8.88 16.91
N GLU A 37 4.79 -8.52 16.69
CA GLU A 37 3.64 -9.33 17.10
C GLU A 37 3.29 -10.36 16.01
N LEU A 38 3.81 -11.59 16.16
CA LEU A 38 3.64 -12.67 15.16
C LEU A 38 2.18 -12.93 14.76
N LYS A 39 1.21 -12.72 15.67
CA LYS A 39 -0.22 -12.89 15.38
C LYS A 39 -0.77 -11.93 14.32
N LYS A 40 -0.10 -10.79 14.11
CA LYS A 40 -0.46 -9.76 13.13
C LYS A 40 0.42 -9.83 11.87
N CYS A 41 1.40 -10.73 11.84
CA CYS A 41 2.28 -10.88 10.69
C CYS A 41 1.66 -11.83 9.66
N ASN A 42 1.73 -11.43 8.39
CA ASN A 42 1.38 -12.25 7.24
C ASN A 42 2.67 -12.60 6.49
N PHE A 43 2.94 -13.89 6.30
CA PHE A 43 4.15 -14.36 5.64
C PHE A 43 3.82 -15.14 4.36
N GLY A 44 4.71 -15.06 3.37
CA GLY A 44 4.68 -15.87 2.15
C GLY A 44 3.40 -15.74 1.34
N GLN A 45 2.74 -14.58 1.40
CA GLN A 45 1.56 -14.32 0.60
C GLN A 45 1.98 -13.89 -0.81
N GLN A 46 1.29 -14.38 -1.85
CA GLN A 46 1.47 -13.88 -3.22
C GLN A 46 0.88 -12.48 -3.39
N GLU A 47 -0.14 -12.16 -2.58
CA GLU A 47 -0.83 -10.88 -2.56
C GLU A 47 -1.05 -10.44 -1.10
N LEU A 48 -0.76 -9.17 -0.80
CA LEU A 48 -0.90 -8.60 0.54
C LEU A 48 -1.63 -7.26 0.47
N LEU A 49 -2.72 -7.13 1.22
CA LEU A 49 -3.38 -5.84 1.37
C LEU A 49 -2.71 -5.06 2.49
N ALA A 50 -1.91 -4.05 2.13
CA ALA A 50 -1.15 -3.24 3.08
C ALA A 50 -1.42 -1.75 2.85
N LEU A 51 -1.66 -1.00 3.94
CA LEU A 51 -1.85 0.46 3.92
C LEU A 51 -2.99 0.96 3.02
N GLY A 52 -3.99 0.11 2.77
CA GLY A 52 -5.08 0.40 1.84
C GLY A 52 -4.62 0.44 0.38
N HIS A 53 -3.71 -0.46 0.02
CA HIS A 53 -3.31 -0.85 -1.33
C HIS A 53 -3.17 -2.37 -1.39
N GLU A 54 -3.50 -2.96 -2.53
CA GLU A 54 -3.30 -4.38 -2.79
C GLU A 54 -1.91 -4.55 -3.41
N VAL A 55 -1.01 -5.21 -2.69
CA VAL A 55 0.34 -5.51 -3.18
C VAL A 55 0.30 -6.90 -3.79
N SER A 56 0.13 -6.99 -5.11
CA SER A 56 0.21 -8.24 -5.87
C SER A 56 1.55 -8.29 -6.61
N GLY A 57 2.41 -9.24 -6.25
CA GLY A 57 3.78 -9.33 -6.76
C GLY A 57 4.60 -8.05 -6.53
N LEU A 58 5.19 -7.48 -7.59
CA LEU A 58 6.00 -6.25 -7.58
C LEU A 58 5.18 -4.96 -7.77
N ARG A 59 3.85 -5.04 -7.85
CA ARG A 59 2.99 -3.90 -8.20
C ARG A 59 2.18 -3.47 -6.98
N LEU A 60 2.30 -2.18 -6.62
CA LEU A 60 1.34 -1.52 -5.74
C LEU A 60 0.06 -1.27 -6.54
N GLU A 61 -0.91 -2.16 -6.44
CA GLU A 61 -2.25 -1.95 -6.99
C GLU A 61 -3.07 -1.08 -6.05
N ILE A 62 -3.90 -0.23 -6.66
CA ILE A 62 -4.82 0.62 -5.93
C ILE A 62 -5.85 -0.26 -5.20
N ASP A 63 -6.14 0.06 -3.95
CA ASP A 63 -7.28 -0.54 -3.24
C ASP A 63 -8.59 -0.27 -4.00
N ARG A 64 -9.08 -1.34 -4.64
CA ARG A 64 -10.29 -1.32 -5.47
C ARG A 64 -11.53 -0.96 -4.67
N ASN A 65 -11.55 -1.17 -3.35
CA ASN A 65 -12.68 -0.78 -2.50
C ASN A 65 -12.78 0.74 -2.40
N LYS A 66 -11.65 1.44 -2.17
CA LYS A 66 -11.62 2.92 -2.15
C LYS A 66 -11.99 3.52 -3.51
N VAL A 67 -11.58 2.89 -4.61
CA VAL A 67 -11.99 3.32 -5.96
C VAL A 67 -13.49 3.10 -6.16
N GLY A 68 -14.01 1.94 -5.72
CA GLY A 68 -15.44 1.64 -5.75
C GLY A 68 -16.28 2.67 -5.00
N GLU A 69 -15.86 3.08 -3.82
CA GLU A 69 -16.54 4.13 -3.04
C GLU A 69 -16.58 5.48 -3.76
N VAL A 70 -15.53 5.84 -4.50
CA VAL A 70 -15.51 7.06 -5.32
C VAL A 70 -16.42 6.94 -6.53
N LEU A 71 -16.40 5.80 -7.22
CA LEU A 71 -17.23 5.55 -8.40
C LEU A 71 -18.73 5.54 -8.08
N GLN A 72 -19.10 5.13 -6.86
CA GLN A 72 -20.49 5.11 -6.43
C GLN A 72 -20.97 6.42 -5.79
N LYS A 73 -20.06 7.37 -5.49
CA LYS A 73 -20.47 8.63 -4.90
C LYS A 73 -21.15 9.53 -5.93
N PRO A 74 -22.27 10.19 -5.56
CA PRO A 74 -22.87 11.20 -6.42
C PRO A 74 -21.92 12.39 -6.61
N LEU A 75 -22.13 13.14 -7.69
CA LEU A 75 -21.33 14.34 -8.00
C LEU A 75 -21.29 15.28 -6.78
N PRO A 76 -20.11 15.81 -6.42
CA PRO A 76 -19.95 16.68 -5.26
C PRO A 76 -20.83 17.93 -5.42
N LYS A 77 -21.60 18.24 -4.37
CA LYS A 77 -22.54 19.38 -4.34
C LYS A 77 -22.00 20.57 -3.55
N SER A 78 -20.85 20.40 -2.89
CA SER A 78 -20.18 21.44 -2.12
C SER A 78 -18.69 21.54 -2.43
N ILE A 79 -18.12 22.71 -2.14
CA ILE A 79 -16.67 22.98 -2.28
C ILE A 79 -15.86 21.98 -1.45
N LYS A 80 -16.34 21.62 -0.24
CA LYS A 80 -15.65 20.69 0.66
C LYS A 80 -15.60 19.27 0.07
N GLU A 81 -16.70 18.82 -0.53
CA GLU A 81 -16.75 17.52 -1.21
C GLU A 81 -15.90 17.51 -2.48
N MET A 82 -15.86 18.63 -3.22
CA MET A 82 -14.99 18.77 -4.39
C MET A 82 -13.50 18.74 -4.01
N GLN A 83 -13.10 19.42 -2.93
CA GLN A 83 -11.74 19.37 -2.40
C GLN A 83 -11.34 17.97 -1.94
N TYR A 84 -12.24 17.26 -1.26
CA TYR A 84 -12.02 15.86 -0.87
C TYR A 84 -11.83 14.96 -2.10
N PHE A 85 -12.69 15.08 -3.11
CA PHE A 85 -12.59 14.32 -4.35
C PHE A 85 -11.26 14.59 -5.08
N LEU A 86 -10.88 15.85 -5.24
CA LEU A 86 -9.61 16.24 -5.87
C LEU A 86 -8.39 15.75 -5.08
N GLY A 87 -8.47 15.79 -3.74
CA GLY A 87 -7.43 15.24 -2.87
C GLY A 87 -7.25 13.74 -3.09
N LEU A 88 -8.35 13.00 -3.19
CA LEU A 88 -8.32 11.56 -3.47
C LEU A 88 -7.80 11.27 -4.89
N ALA A 89 -8.28 12.02 -5.89
CA ALA A 89 -7.86 11.86 -7.28
C ALA A 89 -6.35 12.14 -7.45
N SER A 90 -5.84 13.16 -6.75
CA SER A 90 -4.42 13.51 -6.71
C SER A 90 -3.56 12.44 -6.01
N TYR A 91 -4.06 11.82 -4.93
CA TYR A 91 -3.41 10.69 -4.27
C TYR A 91 -3.16 9.51 -5.23
N TYR A 92 -4.05 9.30 -6.20
CA TYR A 92 -3.92 8.27 -7.24
C TYR A 92 -3.31 8.76 -8.56
N ARG A 93 -2.70 9.96 -8.61
CA ARG A 93 -2.17 10.52 -9.88
C ARG A 93 -1.16 9.62 -10.58
N ASN A 94 -0.40 8.82 -9.83
CA ASN A 94 0.64 7.94 -10.36
C ASN A 94 0.08 6.78 -11.18
N HIS A 95 -1.20 6.45 -11.00
CA HIS A 95 -1.91 5.40 -11.74
C HIS A 95 -2.69 5.96 -12.94
N ASN A 96 -2.83 7.28 -13.03
CA ASN A 96 -3.50 7.97 -14.13
C ASN A 96 -2.47 8.62 -15.07
N LYS A 97 -2.09 7.93 -16.15
CA LYS A 97 -1.33 8.55 -17.23
C LYS A 97 -2.15 9.74 -17.77
N ASN A 98 -1.65 10.97 -17.57
CA ASN A 98 -2.24 12.26 -17.97
C ASN A 98 -3.21 12.93 -16.96
N PHE A 99 -3.10 12.65 -15.66
CA PHE A 99 -3.90 13.32 -14.62
C PHE A 99 -3.92 14.86 -14.73
N ALA A 100 -2.76 15.46 -15.05
CA ALA A 100 -2.62 16.92 -15.18
C ALA A 100 -3.31 17.54 -16.40
N HIS A 101 -3.77 16.74 -17.37
CA HIS A 101 -4.46 17.24 -18.56
C HIS A 101 -5.99 17.13 -18.45
N THR A 102 -6.49 16.42 -17.42
CA THR A 102 -7.92 16.10 -17.23
C THR A 102 -8.55 16.85 -16.04
N THR A 103 -7.73 17.52 -15.23
CA THR A 103 -8.17 18.36 -14.09
C THR A 103 -8.07 19.82 -14.46
#